data_AF-X1GNA2-F1
#
_entry.id   AF-X1GNA2-F1
#
_cell.length_a   1.000
_cell.length_b   1.000
_cell.length_c   1.000
_cell.angle_alpha   90.00
_cell.angle_beta   90.00
_cell.angle_gamma   90.00
#
_symmetry.space_group_name_H-M   'P 1'
#
loop_
_entity.id
_entity.type
_entity.pdbx_description
1 polymer ?
#
loop_
_entity_poly.entity_id
_entity_poly.type
_entity_poly.pdbx_seq_one_letter_code
_entity_poly.pdbx_strand_id
1 'polypeptide(L)'
;GYDPAEFILKKGKQAFTKKIKDAQNIIDFTIEIILGRYDTGDLSGKLRASDSLINFILTLSSSIIQEECIKKVALRLNLKENLLLEEMRKKETAQGSSVKNYWNSIEEDKNRIEKEKITPLFIFRSP
;
A
#
# COMPACT_ATOMS: atom_id res chain seq x y z
N GLY A 1 9.87 16.58 -27.06
CA GLY A 1 10.74 15.64 -26.32
C GLY A 1 11.30 14.62 -27.30
N TYR A 2 12.42 13.99 -26.98
CA TYR A 2 12.96 12.89 -27.79
C TYR A 2 12.29 11.57 -27.36
N ASP A 3 11.85 10.75 -28.31
CA ASP A 3 11.57 9.36 -28.01
C ASP A 3 12.89 8.58 -27.77
N PRO A 4 12.84 7.35 -27.20
CA PRO A 4 14.05 6.58 -26.92
C PRO A 4 14.92 6.30 -28.15
N ALA A 5 14.31 6.06 -29.32
CA ALA A 5 15.02 5.77 -30.56
C ALA A 5 15.69 7.03 -31.12
N GLU A 6 14.98 8.16 -31.19
CA GLU A 6 15.53 9.46 -31.56
C GLU A 6 16.67 9.89 -30.63
N PHE A 7 16.54 9.63 -29.32
CA PHE A 7 17.58 9.97 -28.36
C PHE A 7 18.87 9.17 -28.61
N ILE A 8 18.76 7.87 -28.85
CA ILE A 8 19.91 7.02 -29.16
C ILE A 8 20.56 7.46 -30.48
N LEU A 9 19.76 7.78 -31.50
CA LEU A 9 20.25 8.25 -32.80
C LEU A 9 20.99 9.59 -32.69
N LYS A 10 20.47 10.55 -31.92
CA LYS A 10 21.07 11.90 -31.82
C LYS A 10 22.13 12.07 -30.75
N LYS A 11 22.08 11.29 -29.66
CA LYS A 11 22.98 11.44 -28.50
C LYS A 11 23.91 10.25 -28.29
N GLY A 12 23.66 9.15 -29.00
CA GLY A 12 24.48 7.94 -28.94
C GLY A 12 24.25 7.10 -27.69
N LYS A 13 24.74 5.86 -27.76
CA LYS A 13 24.59 4.83 -26.73
C LYS A 13 25.13 5.30 -25.36
N GLN A 14 26.30 5.93 -25.31
CA GLN A 14 26.91 6.36 -24.04
C GLN A 14 26.06 7.41 -23.30
N ALA A 15 25.50 8.38 -24.00
CA ALA A 15 24.63 9.39 -23.39
C ALA A 15 23.31 8.78 -22.89
N PHE A 16 22.77 7.79 -23.60
CA PHE A 16 21.59 7.05 -23.16
C PHE A 16 21.89 6.20 -21.90
N THR A 17 23.00 5.46 -21.88
CA THR A 17 23.41 4.67 -20.71
C THR A 17 23.69 5.56 -19.50
N LYS A 18 24.28 6.74 -19.70
CA LYS A 18 24.47 7.73 -18.63
C LYS A 18 23.13 8.21 -18.09
N LYS A 19 22.16 8.52 -18.95
CA LYS A 19 20.78 8.86 -18.55
C LYS A 19 20.09 7.76 -17.73
N ILE A 20 20.32 6.49 -18.06
CA ILE A 20 19.78 5.37 -17.27
C ILE A 20 20.47 5.27 -15.90
N LYS A 21 21.79 5.48 -15.85
CA LYS A 21 22.53 5.49 -14.57
C LYS A 21 22.15 6.67 -13.68
N ASP A 22 21.91 7.82 -14.27
CA ASP A 22 21.52 9.06 -13.58
C ASP A 22 19.99 9.10 -13.33
N ALA A 23 19.24 8.08 -13.75
CA ALA A 23 17.80 8.01 -13.54
C ALA A 23 17.50 7.91 -12.05
N GLN A 24 16.50 8.66 -11.62
CA GLN A 24 16.06 8.69 -10.24
C GLN A 24 15.63 7.28 -9.78
N ASN A 25 15.90 6.94 -8.53
CA ASN A 25 15.44 5.67 -7.95
C ASN A 25 13.92 5.54 -8.12
N ILE A 26 13.43 4.37 -8.51
CA ILE A 26 11.99 4.12 -8.77
C ILE A 26 11.10 4.48 -7.57
N ILE A 27 11.61 4.30 -6.35
CA ILE A 27 10.92 4.65 -5.12
C ILE A 27 10.76 6.17 -5.03
N ASP A 28 11.86 6.92 -5.21
CA ASP A 28 11.83 8.38 -5.17
C ASP A 28 10.92 8.93 -6.26
N PHE A 29 11.00 8.39 -7.47
CA PHE A 29 10.09 8.76 -8.56
C PHE A 29 8.62 8.53 -8.19
N THR A 30 8.30 7.38 -7.59
CA THR A 30 6.94 7.05 -7.20
C THR A 30 6.42 8.00 -6.11
N ILE A 31 7.27 8.36 -5.15
CA ILE A 31 6.95 9.36 -4.11
C ILE A 31 6.60 10.70 -4.75
N GLU A 32 7.40 11.19 -5.70
CA GLU A 32 7.11 12.46 -6.41
C GLU A 32 5.79 12.40 -7.18
N ILE A 33 5.53 11.29 -7.87
CA ILE A 33 4.28 11.10 -8.61
C ILE A 33 3.07 11.14 -7.68
N ILE A 34 3.15 10.52 -6.49
CA ILE A 34 2.05 10.54 -5.52
C ILE A 34 1.87 11.94 -4.95
N LEU A 35 2.95 12.62 -4.56
CA LEU A 35 2.91 13.98 -4.04
C LEU A 35 2.30 14.96 -5.05
N GLY A 36 2.65 14.85 -6.33
CA GLY A 36 2.15 15.72 -7.40
C GLY A 36 0.65 15.59 -7.70
N ARG A 37 -0.05 14.59 -7.14
CA ARG A 37 -1.50 14.41 -7.30
C ARG A 37 -2.33 15.25 -6.33
N TYR A 38 -1.70 15.79 -5.29
CA TYR A 38 -2.39 16.44 -4.18
C TYR A 38 -1.83 17.84 -3.93
N ASP A 39 -2.71 18.76 -3.53
CA ASP A 39 -2.29 20.06 -3.01
C ASP A 39 -1.82 19.91 -1.56
N THR A 40 -0.51 19.76 -1.36
CA THR A 40 0.08 19.61 -0.02
C THR A 40 0.19 20.93 0.75
N GLY A 41 -0.27 22.06 0.18
CA GLY A 41 -0.42 23.33 0.90
C GLY A 41 -1.61 23.32 1.87
N ASP A 42 -2.66 22.55 1.55
CA ASP A 42 -3.84 22.38 2.38
C ASP A 42 -3.78 21.10 3.24
N LEU A 43 -4.45 21.13 4.40
CA LEU A 43 -4.50 20.00 5.34
C LEU A 43 -5.14 18.76 4.69
N SER A 44 -6.23 18.92 3.91
CA SER A 44 -6.89 17.77 3.28
C SER A 44 -5.98 17.11 2.25
N GLY A 45 -5.21 17.89 1.49
CA GLY A 45 -4.28 17.33 0.51
C GLY A 45 -3.10 16.64 1.19
N LYS A 46 -2.56 17.20 2.28
CA LYS A 46 -1.54 16.50 3.10
C LYS A 46 -2.02 15.17 3.65
N LEU A 47 -3.26 15.10 4.15
CA LEU A 47 -3.84 13.86 4.67
C LEU A 47 -3.94 12.78 3.57
N ARG A 48 -4.48 13.15 2.40
CA ARG A 48 -4.62 12.21 1.26
C ARG A 48 -3.28 11.76 0.69
N ALA A 49 -2.33 12.69 0.60
CA ALA A 49 -0.96 12.38 0.18
C ALA A 49 -0.29 11.42 1.16
N SER A 50 -0.37 11.69 2.46
CA SER A 50 0.17 10.83 3.52
C SER A 50 -0.43 9.43 3.46
N ASP A 51 -1.76 9.32 3.32
CA ASP A 51 -2.44 8.02 3.21
C ASP A 51 -1.93 7.21 2.01
N SER A 52 -1.87 7.83 0.84
CA SER A 52 -1.41 7.19 -0.40
C SER A 52 0.06 6.76 -0.30
N LEU A 53 0.91 7.61 0.27
CA LEU A 53 2.33 7.32 0.46
C LEU A 53 2.55 6.19 1.46
N ILE A 54 1.84 6.19 2.58
CA ILE A 54 1.92 5.11 3.57
C ILE A 54 1.47 3.79 2.96
N ASN A 55 0.37 3.77 2.20
CA ASN A 55 -0.07 2.55 1.50
C ASN A 55 0.99 2.04 0.53
N PHE A 56 1.67 2.92 -0.22
CA PHE A 56 2.79 2.55 -1.08
C PHE A 56 3.98 2.00 -0.29
N ILE A 57 4.39 2.69 0.78
CA ILE A 57 5.53 2.30 1.62
C ILE A 57 5.31 0.91 2.23
N LEU A 58 4.09 0.60 2.69
CA LEU A 58 3.73 -0.71 3.22
C LEU A 58 3.86 -1.86 2.21
N THR A 59 3.89 -1.58 0.90
CA THR A 59 4.15 -2.61 -0.12
C THR A 59 5.62 -3.01 -0.22
N LEU A 60 6.53 -2.21 0.36
CA LEU A 60 7.96 -2.46 0.33
C LEU A 60 8.33 -3.50 1.39
N SER A 61 9.12 -4.50 1.04
CA SER A 61 9.41 -5.64 1.94
C SER A 61 10.45 -5.34 3.03
N SER A 62 11.29 -4.32 2.85
CA SER A 62 12.38 -4.00 3.78
C SER A 62 11.98 -2.87 4.72
N SER A 63 12.04 -3.14 6.03
CA SER A 63 11.80 -2.13 7.07
C SER A 63 12.78 -0.95 7.01
N ILE A 64 14.04 -1.20 6.61
CA ILE A 64 15.05 -0.14 6.41
C ILE A 64 14.62 0.79 5.28
N ILE A 65 14.13 0.23 4.17
CA ILE A 65 13.63 1.02 3.03
C ILE A 65 12.39 1.81 3.45
N GLN A 66 11.47 1.18 4.18
CA GLN A 66 10.26 1.84 4.67
C GLN A 66 10.61 3.04 5.56
N GLU A 67 11.52 2.86 6.52
CA GLU A 67 11.99 3.93 7.42
C GLU A 67 12.57 5.11 6.63
N GLU A 68 13.46 4.84 5.67
CA GLU A 68 14.07 5.88 4.82
C GLU A 68 13.01 6.62 4.00
N CYS A 69 12.00 5.93 3.51
CA CYS A 69 10.88 6.55 2.80
C CYS A 69 10.05 7.45 3.73
N ILE A 70 9.78 7.01 4.96
CA ILE A 70 9.04 7.82 5.93
C ILE A 70 9.78 9.11 6.25
N LYS A 71 11.10 9.05 6.47
CA LYS A 71 11.95 10.25 6.66
C LYS A 71 11.81 11.22 5.49
N LYS A 72 11.94 10.72 4.26
CA LYS A 72 11.80 11.54 3.05
C LYS A 72 10.41 12.18 2.96
N VAL A 73 9.35 11.41 3.17
CA VAL A 73 7.97 11.91 3.11
C VAL A 73 7.69 12.95 4.19
N ALA A 74 8.16 12.73 5.42
CA ALA A 74 8.01 13.67 6.52
C ALA A 74 8.59 15.04 6.16
N LEU A 75 9.80 15.06 5.60
CA LEU A 75 10.45 16.28 5.13
C LEU A 75 9.65 16.96 4.01
N ARG A 76 9.17 16.20 3.02
CA ARG A 76 8.41 16.77 1.89
C ARG A 76 7.04 17.34 2.27
N LEU A 77 6.36 16.73 3.24
CA LEU A 77 5.05 17.19 3.71
C LEU A 77 5.14 18.19 4.87
N ASN A 78 6.36 18.45 5.37
CA ASN A 78 6.62 19.21 6.59
C ASN A 78 5.80 18.66 7.78
N LEU A 79 5.90 17.35 8.00
CA LEU A 79 5.26 16.61 9.07
C LEU A 79 6.31 15.97 9.98
N LYS A 80 5.91 15.63 11.20
CA LYS A 80 6.76 14.85 12.09
C LYS A 80 6.75 13.38 11.66
N GLU A 81 7.92 12.76 11.60
CA GLU A 81 8.08 11.34 11.26
C GLU A 81 7.24 10.42 12.16
N ASN A 82 7.20 10.73 13.46
CA ASN A 82 6.46 9.92 14.42
C ASN A 82 4.95 9.82 14.10
N LEU A 83 4.34 10.87 13.55
CA LEU A 83 2.94 10.88 13.16
C LEU A 83 2.71 9.92 11.98
N LEU A 84 3.61 9.92 10.99
CA LEU A 84 3.53 9.00 9.86
C LEU A 84 3.76 7.55 10.28
N LEU A 85 4.69 7.30 11.20
CA LEU A 85 4.92 5.97 11.78
C LEU A 85 3.70 5.46 12.56
N GLU A 86 3.01 6.34 13.29
CA GLU A 86 1.77 5.97 13.99
C GLU A 86 0.64 5.61 13.01
N GLU A 87 0.45 6.40 11.96
CA GLU A 87 -0.54 6.11 10.91
C GLU A 87 -0.21 4.82 10.15
N MET A 88 1.07 4.57 9.87
CA MET A 88 1.53 3.32 9.27
C MET A 88 1.19 2.12 10.15
N ARG A 89 1.51 2.18 11.45
CA ARG A 89 1.20 1.11 12.40
C ARG A 89 -0.30 0.85 12.52
N LYS A 90 -1.13 1.90 12.54
CA LYS A 90 -2.60 1.76 12.56
C LYS A 90 -3.12 1.03 11.31
N LYS A 91 -2.50 1.27 10.15
CA LYS A 91 -2.88 0.61 8.89
C LYS A 91 -2.45 -0.86 8.85
N GLU A 92 -1.28 -1.19 9.37
CA GLU A 92 -0.82 -2.58 9.49
C GLU A 92 -1.77 -3.41 10.37
N THR A 93 -2.21 -2.86 11.50
CA THR A 93 -3.16 -3.56 12.39
C THR A 93 -4.55 -3.69 11.76
N ALA A 94 -5.05 -2.66 11.08
CA ALA A 94 -6.36 -2.69 10.41
C ALA A 94 -6.44 -3.74 9.28
N GLN A 95 -5.36 -3.91 8.52
CA GLN A 95 -5.29 -4.96 7.48
C GLN A 95 -5.31 -6.36 8.10
N GLY A 96 -4.59 -6.58 9.21
CA GLY A 96 -4.60 -7.85 9.93
C GLY A 96 -5.94 -8.20 10.57
N SER A 97 -6.63 -7.21 11.16
CA SER A 97 -7.94 -7.40 11.80
C SER A 97 -9.03 -7.78 10.80
N SER A 98 -9.04 -7.18 9.60
CA SER A 98 -10.04 -7.48 8.57
C SER A 98 -9.93 -8.91 8.05
N VAL A 99 -8.70 -9.40 7.85
CA VAL A 99 -8.44 -10.79 7.44
C VAL A 99 -8.79 -11.78 8.55
N LYS A 100 -8.44 -11.48 9.81
CA LYS A 100 -8.79 -12.30 10.98
C LYS A 100 -10.31 -12.48 11.13
N ASN A 101 -11.07 -11.39 11.01
CA ASN A 101 -12.52 -11.42 11.11
C ASN A 101 -13.17 -12.27 10.01
N TYR A 102 -12.63 -12.25 8.80
CA TYR A 102 -13.11 -13.07 7.68
C TYR A 102 -12.87 -14.57 7.92
N TRP A 103 -11.70 -14.97 8.44
CA TRP A 103 -11.44 -16.38 8.77
C TRP A 103 -12.33 -16.87 9.91
N ASN A 104 -12.56 -16.02 10.92
CA ASN A 104 -13.46 -16.34 12.03
C ASN A 104 -14.90 -16.55 11.54
N SER A 105 -15.41 -15.72 10.61
CA SER A 105 -16.76 -15.90 10.06
C SER A 105 -16.88 -17.20 9.24
N ILE A 106 -15.84 -17.59 8.49
CA ILE A 106 -15.82 -18.87 7.77
C ILE A 106 -15.83 -20.06 8.74
N GLU A 107 -15.14 -19.94 9.88
CA GLU A 107 -15.06 -20.99 10.90
C GLU A 107 -16.37 -21.12 11.69
N GLU A 108 -17.06 -20.01 11.94
CA GLU A 108 -18.42 -19.98 12.49
C GLU A 108 -19.45 -20.59 11.54
N ASP A 109 -19.37 -20.27 10.24
CA ASP A 109 -20.27 -20.83 9.22
C ASP A 109 -20.06 -22.33 9.02
N LYS A 110 -18.80 -22.81 9.03
CA LYS A 110 -18.50 -24.25 9.01
C LYS A 110 -19.09 -24.98 10.21
N ASN A 111 -18.93 -24.41 11.41
CA ASN A 111 -19.50 -24.96 12.65
C ASN A 111 -21.04 -24.96 12.64
N ARG A 112 -21.67 -23.96 12.00
CA ARG A 112 -23.13 -23.92 11.79
C ARG A 112 -23.59 -25.02 10.83
N ILE A 113 -22.92 -25.16 9.68
CA ILE A 113 -23.24 -26.17 8.67
C ILE A 113 -23.04 -27.59 9.22
N GLU A 114 -22.05 -27.82 10.09
CA GLU A 114 -21.87 -29.10 10.78
C GLU A 114 -22.97 -29.38 11.81
N LYS A 115 -23.43 -28.36 12.55
CA LYS A 115 -24.54 -28.50 13.51
C LYS A 115 -25.90 -28.72 12.84
N GLU A 116 -26.14 -28.14 11.67
CA GLU A 116 -27.37 -28.33 10.90
C GLU A 116 -27.46 -29.72 10.24
N LYS A 117 -26.33 -30.41 10.03
CA LYS A 117 -26.30 -31.79 9.50
C LYS A 117 -26.70 -32.88 10.52
N ILE A 118 -26.95 -32.54 11.80
CA ILE A 118 -27.28 -33.50 12.87
C ILE A 118 -28.75 -33.37 13.34
N THR A 119 -29.67 -32.90 12.50
CA THR A 119 -31.11 -33.06 12.78
C THR A 119 -31.69 -34.17 11.88
N PRO A 120 -31.78 -35.44 12.36
CA PRO A 120 -32.55 -36.44 11.65
C PRO A 120 -34.03 -36.07 11.79
N LEU A 121 -34.66 -35.78 10.66
CA LEU A 121 -36.09 -35.55 10.51
C LEU A 121 -36.84 -36.86 10.82
N PHE A 122 -37.09 -37.14 12.11
CA PHE A 122 -38.02 -38.19 12.51
C PHE A 122 -39.46 -37.65 12.47
N ILE A 123 -40.12 -37.85 11.33
CA ILE A 123 -41.58 -37.79 11.22
C ILE A 123 -42.10 -39.19 11.56
N PHE A 124 -42.70 -39.38 12.73
CA PHE A 124 -43.73 -40.40 12.93
C PHE A 124 -44.77 -39.91 13.93
N ARG A 125 -45.99 -39.71 13.42
CA ARG A 125 -47.20 -39.38 14.18
C ARG A 125 -47.90 -40.71 14.45
N SER A 126 -47.96 -41.13 15.71
CA SER A 126 -48.81 -42.24 16.15
C SER A 126 -50.24 -41.75 16.36
N PRO A 127 -51.28 -42.58 16.13
CA PRO A 127 -52.60 -42.32 16.71
C PRO A 127 -52.61 -42.55 18.22
#